data_AF-A0AAJ0FTB5-F1
#
_entry.id   AF-A0AAJ0FTB5-F1
#
_cell.length_a   1.000
_cell.length_b   1.000
_cell.length_c   1.000
_cell.angle_alpha   90.00
_cell.angle_beta   90.00
_cell.angle_gamma   90.00
#
_symmetry.space_group_name_H-M   'P 1'
#
loop_
_entity.id
_entity.type
_entity.pdbx_description
1 polymer ?
#
loop_
_entity_poly.entity_id
_entity_poly.type
_entity_poly.pdbx_seq_one_letter_code
_entity_poly.pdbx_strand_id
1 'polypeptide(L)'
;MRQLLSFLISSLFFCLQVFAADYHEQLVLRPLPLSALLASFNFRSNTSLAAFEAHNFRFFPRSLGQILQHAGTRELHLRFSLGRWDAESWGARPWDGTREGGTGVELWAWLEAETDQEADQKWLTLTNALSGLFCASLNFIDGTRTTRPVMSFRPEGDHPNSTAADMHLLYGVLPREVVCTENLTPFLKLLPCKGKAGIATLLDGHKLFDSSWQSMAIDVRPICPEGGECVLEMEQTIDMVLDIDRSKRPRDNPIPRPPPAHELKCDTSKPYHAEDTCFPADYSANQDWTLSQIFGRAMRGTCPLADASVPPVCLQVPNSRKVYIAGDAREDKNKDGLSRCFQVEPEAQFEIVLPQIEKEGENAQAQAAELLSPETPSLYAERSFTGHGQERGGVQTILTNPSPDTEVEFIYMESLPWFMRIYLHTIEARIDGASGKHDSLIQEVYYRPALDRARGTQLELRMRVPAASTVFLTYDFEKSILRYTEYPPDANRGFDVAAAVITILNPDSAPSTSSLASRARFATSNLRTTSLLLSLPTPDFSMPYNVIIFTSTAIALAFGGMFNILMRRFVAADEGPELSLASLKAKLRAMLGKLSAKRGKASVGKVS
;
A
#
# COMPACT_ATOMS: atom_id res chain seq x y z
N MET A 1 -9.05 -24.17 61.20
CA MET A 1 -9.84 -23.71 60.02
C MET A 1 -9.74 -22.21 59.75
N ARG A 2 -9.74 -21.30 60.74
CA ARG A 2 -9.60 -19.85 60.49
C ARG A 2 -8.22 -19.38 59.98
N GLN A 3 -7.13 -20.07 60.32
CA GLN A 3 -5.78 -19.70 59.84
C GLN A 3 -5.45 -20.20 58.41
N LEU A 4 -6.13 -21.23 57.92
CA LEU A 4 -5.99 -21.70 56.54
C LEU A 4 -6.70 -20.76 55.55
N LEU A 5 -7.80 -20.13 55.98
CA LEU A 5 -8.53 -19.15 55.17
C LEU A 5 -7.75 -17.83 55.01
N SER A 6 -7.01 -17.39 56.04
CA SER A 6 -6.21 -16.16 55.95
C SER A 6 -4.97 -16.33 55.05
N PHE A 7 -4.38 -17.53 55.00
CA PHE A 7 -3.29 -17.83 54.06
C PHE A 7 -3.79 -17.90 52.61
N LEU A 8 -4.98 -18.45 52.36
CA LEU A 8 -5.59 -18.48 51.02
C LEU A 8 -5.97 -17.09 50.49
N ILE A 9 -6.45 -16.20 51.38
CA ILE A 9 -6.77 -14.81 51.02
C ILE A 9 -5.49 -13.98 50.82
N SER A 10 -4.43 -14.25 51.60
CA SER A 10 -3.12 -13.63 51.39
C SER A 10 -2.41 -14.12 50.12
N SER A 11 -2.63 -15.35 49.68
CA SER A 11 -2.11 -15.86 48.40
C SER A 11 -2.92 -15.38 47.19
N LEU A 12 -4.21 -15.08 47.35
CA LEU A 12 -5.02 -14.46 46.28
C LEU A 12 -4.70 -12.97 46.09
N PHE A 13 -4.30 -12.26 47.15
CA PHE A 13 -3.89 -10.85 47.06
C PHE A 13 -2.49 -10.63 46.45
N PHE A 14 -1.65 -11.67 46.38
CA PHE A 14 -0.30 -11.58 45.79
C PHE A 14 -0.24 -11.92 44.29
N CYS A 15 -1.38 -12.13 43.63
CA CYS A 15 -1.46 -12.45 42.20
C CYS A 15 -2.13 -11.36 41.34
N LEU A 16 -2.19 -10.12 41.84
CA LEU A 16 -2.37 -8.94 41.00
C LEU A 16 -0.99 -8.40 40.64
N GLN A 17 -0.21 -9.19 39.89
CA GLN A 17 0.81 -8.55 39.06
C GLN A 17 0.06 -7.74 38.02
N VAL A 18 0.17 -6.41 38.13
CA VAL A 18 -0.13 -5.50 37.03
C VAL A 18 0.86 -5.87 35.93
N PHE A 19 0.49 -6.82 35.08
CA PHE A 19 1.17 -7.02 33.81
C PHE A 19 0.97 -5.71 33.05
N ALA A 20 2.06 -5.06 32.65
CA ALA A 20 2.01 -4.04 31.62
C ALA A 20 1.20 -4.62 30.45
N ALA A 21 0.25 -3.86 29.92
CA ALA A 21 -0.63 -4.39 28.89
C ALA A 21 0.19 -4.70 27.63
N ASP A 22 0.16 -5.96 27.19
CA ASP A 22 0.91 -6.44 26.04
C ASP A 22 0.27 -6.02 24.69
N TYR A 23 -0.84 -5.28 24.71
CA TYR A 23 -1.53 -4.79 23.52
C TYR A 23 -1.98 -3.35 23.69
N HIS A 24 -1.81 -2.55 22.63
CA HIS A 24 -2.29 -1.19 22.59
C HIS A 24 -2.89 -0.83 21.23
N GLU A 25 -3.81 0.12 21.25
CA GLU A 25 -4.45 0.68 20.06
C GLU A 25 -4.57 2.21 20.23
N GLN A 26 -4.22 2.96 19.21
CA GLN A 26 -4.34 4.42 19.21
C GLN A 26 -4.69 4.95 17.81
N LEU A 27 -5.66 5.86 17.75
CA LEU A 27 -6.04 6.61 16.56
C LEU A 27 -5.64 8.08 16.74
N VAL A 28 -4.80 8.59 15.86
CA VAL A 28 -4.46 10.02 15.79
C VAL A 28 -5.16 10.64 14.60
N LEU A 29 -5.98 11.65 14.87
CA LEU A 29 -6.66 12.46 13.86
C LEU A 29 -5.98 13.82 13.75
N ARG A 30 -5.63 14.23 12.54
CA ARG A 30 -5.03 15.54 12.26
C ARG A 30 -5.75 16.20 11.08
N PRO A 31 -6.51 17.28 11.30
CA PRO A 31 -7.01 18.10 10.21
C PRO A 31 -5.86 18.66 9.37
N LEU A 32 -5.92 18.47 8.06
CA LEU A 32 -4.95 18.95 7.09
C LEU A 32 -5.57 20.10 6.26
N PRO A 33 -4.75 20.90 5.56
CA PRO A 33 -5.24 21.88 4.60
C PRO A 33 -6.10 21.23 3.50
N LEU A 34 -6.91 22.04 2.81
CA LEU A 34 -7.73 21.62 1.66
C LEU A 34 -8.82 20.59 1.98
N SER A 35 -9.53 20.75 3.11
CA SER A 35 -10.59 19.82 3.56
C SER A 35 -10.15 18.35 3.67
N ALA A 36 -8.88 18.12 4.02
CA ALA A 36 -8.33 16.79 4.23
C ALA A 36 -8.23 16.47 5.73
N LEU A 37 -8.33 15.19 6.08
CA LEU A 37 -8.15 14.67 7.44
C LEU A 37 -7.21 13.47 7.39
N LEU A 38 -6.06 13.59 8.05
CA LEU A 38 -5.20 12.45 8.31
C LEU A 38 -5.78 11.63 9.47
N ALA A 39 -5.96 10.35 9.24
CA ALA A 39 -6.26 9.36 10.26
C ALA A 39 -5.14 8.33 10.31
N SER A 40 -4.42 8.29 11.42
CA SER A 40 -3.30 7.38 11.68
C SER A 40 -3.69 6.38 12.76
N PHE A 41 -3.86 5.12 12.37
CA PHE A 41 -4.16 4.02 13.27
C PHE A 41 -2.87 3.30 13.62
N ASN A 42 -2.62 3.09 14.91
CA ASN A 42 -1.47 2.35 15.40
C ASN A 42 -1.93 1.25 16.36
N PHE A 43 -1.48 0.03 16.09
CA PHE A 43 -1.71 -1.12 16.95
C PHE A 43 -0.36 -1.75 17.25
N ARG A 44 -0.01 -1.97 18.52
CA ARG A 44 1.14 -2.83 18.83
C ARG A 44 0.76 -3.95 19.77
N SER A 45 1.37 -5.10 19.50
CA SER A 45 1.23 -6.31 20.31
C SER A 45 2.60 -6.87 20.62
N ASN A 46 2.83 -7.17 21.88
CA ASN A 46 4.08 -7.71 22.39
C ASN A 46 3.90 -9.17 22.78
N THR A 47 4.96 -9.96 22.61
CA THR A 47 5.07 -11.31 23.16
C THR A 47 6.49 -11.55 23.62
N SER A 48 6.70 -12.30 24.69
CA SER A 48 8.05 -12.64 25.10
C SER A 48 8.72 -13.56 24.09
N LEU A 49 10.03 -13.43 23.89
CA LEU A 49 10.77 -14.23 22.92
C LEU A 49 10.75 -15.72 23.30
N ALA A 50 10.84 -16.03 24.59
CA ALA A 50 10.73 -17.41 25.09
C ALA A 50 9.34 -18.01 24.81
N ALA A 51 8.27 -17.22 24.98
CA ALA A 51 6.92 -17.65 24.64
C ALA A 51 6.76 -17.88 23.13
N PHE A 52 7.33 -16.99 22.31
CA PHE A 52 7.33 -17.13 20.86
C PHE A 52 8.04 -18.42 20.42
N GLU A 53 9.25 -18.68 20.91
CA GLU A 53 10.01 -19.92 20.62
C GLU A 53 9.28 -21.18 21.10
N ALA A 54 8.59 -21.11 22.24
CA ALA A 54 7.73 -22.17 22.75
C ALA A 54 6.39 -22.31 21.98
N HIS A 55 6.18 -21.54 20.91
CA HIS A 55 4.96 -21.52 20.09
C HIS A 55 3.70 -21.10 20.88
N ASN A 56 3.87 -20.30 21.93
CA ASN A 56 2.81 -19.75 22.75
C ASN A 56 2.43 -18.36 22.25
N PHE A 57 1.35 -18.29 21.48
CA PHE A 57 0.84 -17.06 20.89
C PHE A 57 -0.33 -16.51 21.71
N ARG A 58 -0.13 -15.38 22.40
CA ARG A 58 -1.18 -14.69 23.18
C ARG A 58 -1.84 -13.58 22.34
N PHE A 59 -1.15 -12.45 22.20
CA PHE A 59 -1.60 -11.30 21.40
C PHE A 59 -0.94 -11.25 20.02
N PHE A 60 0.23 -11.85 19.88
CA PHE A 60 0.88 -12.04 18.60
C PHE A 60 0.11 -13.07 17.75
N PRO A 61 -0.23 -12.79 16.49
CA PRO A 61 -1.03 -13.69 15.66
C PRO A 61 -0.25 -14.94 15.25
N ARG A 62 -0.78 -16.11 15.62
CA ARG A 62 -0.19 -17.43 15.28
C ARG A 62 0.10 -17.59 13.78
N SER A 63 -0.79 -17.11 12.91
CA SER A 63 -0.63 -17.26 11.46
C SER A 63 0.63 -16.58 10.93
N LEU A 64 1.00 -15.42 11.48
CA LEU A 64 2.23 -14.74 11.12
C LEU A 64 3.43 -15.37 11.83
N GLY A 65 3.29 -15.72 13.11
CA GLY A 65 4.39 -16.25 13.91
C GLY A 65 4.95 -17.57 13.37
N GLN A 66 4.07 -18.46 12.91
CA GLN A 66 4.46 -19.71 12.28
C GLN A 66 5.22 -19.49 10.96
N ILE A 67 4.86 -18.47 10.18
CA ILE A 67 5.55 -18.12 8.93
C ILE A 67 6.96 -17.62 9.25
N LEU A 68 7.08 -16.70 10.21
CA LEU A 68 8.37 -16.13 10.60
C LEU A 68 9.33 -17.19 11.13
N GLN A 69 8.85 -18.10 11.98
CA GLN A 69 9.64 -19.21 12.51
C GLN A 69 10.09 -20.17 11.40
N HIS A 70 9.18 -20.54 10.51
CA HIS A 70 9.48 -21.47 9.42
C HIS A 70 10.47 -20.88 8.40
N ALA A 71 10.39 -19.58 8.12
CA ALA A 71 11.31 -18.88 7.23
C ALA A 71 12.62 -18.44 7.90
N GLY A 72 12.77 -18.59 9.22
CA GLY A 72 13.95 -18.08 9.95
C GLY A 72 14.03 -16.55 9.92
N THR A 73 12.89 -15.87 9.93
CA THR A 73 12.80 -14.41 9.86
C THR A 73 12.88 -13.81 11.26
N ARG A 74 13.91 -12.99 11.51
CA ARG A 74 14.12 -12.29 12.78
C ARG A 74 13.46 -10.92 12.80
N GLU A 75 13.44 -10.24 11.66
CA GLU A 75 12.68 -9.01 11.46
C GLU A 75 11.93 -9.04 10.13
N LEU A 76 10.74 -8.47 10.13
CA LEU A 76 9.88 -8.36 8.96
C LEU A 76 9.29 -6.96 8.86
N HIS A 77 9.34 -6.39 7.67
CA HIS A 77 8.69 -5.12 7.37
C HIS A 77 7.96 -5.23 6.04
N LEU A 78 6.66 -4.97 6.08
CA LEU A 78 5.76 -5.08 4.93
C LEU A 78 4.96 -3.78 4.81
N ARG A 79 4.89 -3.24 3.59
CA ARG A 79 4.16 -2.01 3.26
C ARG A 79 3.25 -2.24 2.07
N PHE A 80 2.02 -1.73 2.18
CA PHE A 80 1.07 -1.58 1.09
C PHE A 80 0.71 -0.10 1.00
N SER A 81 1.08 0.57 -0.09
CA SER A 81 0.82 2.01 -0.22
C SER A 81 0.18 2.35 -1.55
N LEU A 82 -0.73 3.33 -1.53
CA LEU A 82 -1.41 3.85 -2.71
C LEU A 82 -1.61 5.36 -2.59
N GLY A 83 -1.44 6.07 -3.71
CA GLY A 83 -1.56 7.51 -3.78
C GLY A 83 -0.23 8.23 -3.61
N ARG A 84 -0.27 9.56 -3.57
CA ARG A 84 0.91 10.43 -3.41
C ARG A 84 0.72 11.28 -2.16
N TRP A 85 1.72 11.29 -1.28
CA TRP A 85 1.80 12.26 -0.20
C TRP A 85 2.15 13.64 -0.76
N ASP A 86 1.29 14.63 -0.52
CA ASP A 86 1.56 16.04 -0.88
C ASP A 86 2.37 16.71 0.25
N ALA A 87 3.70 16.62 0.15
CA ALA A 87 4.60 17.20 1.14
C ALA A 87 4.58 18.74 1.18
N GLU A 88 4.12 19.41 0.11
CA GLU A 88 4.03 20.87 0.06
C GLU A 88 2.84 21.36 0.90
N SER A 89 1.68 20.72 0.72
CA SER A 89 0.45 21.10 1.43
C SER A 89 0.33 20.46 2.81
N TRP A 90 0.73 19.19 2.97
CA TRP A 90 0.53 18.43 4.22
C TRP A 90 1.77 18.43 5.12
N GLY A 91 2.93 18.85 4.60
CA GLY A 91 4.18 18.93 5.33
C GLY A 91 4.84 17.57 5.54
N ALA A 92 5.50 17.42 6.69
CA ALA A 92 6.19 16.21 7.10
C ALA A 92 5.26 14.99 7.14
N ARG A 93 5.81 13.85 6.76
CA ARG A 93 5.11 12.57 6.63
C ARG A 93 4.83 11.98 8.02
N PRO A 94 3.75 11.20 8.19
CA PRO A 94 3.53 10.48 9.44
C PRO A 94 4.68 9.51 9.72
N TRP A 95 5.02 9.32 11.00
CA TRP A 95 6.11 8.43 11.44
C TRP A 95 7.46 8.71 10.78
N ASP A 96 7.73 9.97 10.42
CA ASP A 96 8.90 10.39 9.66
C ASP A 96 9.09 9.60 8.35
N GLY A 97 8.00 9.06 7.81
CA GLY A 97 7.93 8.21 6.62
C GLY A 97 8.57 6.81 6.76
N THR A 98 8.83 6.35 7.99
CA THR A 98 9.38 5.00 8.25
C THR A 98 8.35 3.88 8.11
N ARG A 99 7.07 4.22 8.28
CA ARG A 99 5.92 3.29 8.22
C ARG A 99 5.17 3.33 6.89
N GLU A 100 5.62 4.14 5.94
CA GLU A 100 5.09 4.12 4.57
C GLU A 100 6.02 3.38 3.61
N GLY A 101 5.49 2.95 2.47
CA GLY A 101 6.26 2.38 1.38
C GLY A 101 6.05 3.11 0.06
N GLY A 102 6.76 2.68 -0.98
CA GLY A 102 6.45 3.09 -2.35
C GLY A 102 5.07 2.60 -2.79
N THR A 103 4.53 3.18 -3.88
CA THR A 103 3.28 2.70 -4.50
C THR A 103 3.36 1.20 -4.78
N GLY A 104 2.30 0.47 -4.45
CA GLY A 104 2.24 -0.98 -4.55
C GLY A 104 2.67 -1.64 -3.26
N VAL A 105 3.53 -2.66 -3.36
CA VAL A 105 3.99 -3.43 -2.20
C VAL A 105 5.50 -3.40 -2.06
N GLU A 106 5.98 -3.13 -0.85
CA GLU A 106 7.39 -3.11 -0.47
C GLU A 106 7.58 -4.06 0.71
N LEU A 107 8.60 -4.91 0.65
CA LEU A 107 8.89 -5.94 1.64
C LEU A 107 10.39 -6.02 1.88
N TRP A 108 10.80 -5.98 3.14
CA TRP A 108 12.16 -6.37 3.52
C TRP A 108 12.16 -7.18 4.80
N ALA A 109 13.15 -8.05 4.92
CA ALA A 109 13.29 -8.93 6.06
C ALA A 109 14.76 -9.19 6.36
N TRP A 110 15.04 -9.38 7.64
CA TRP A 110 16.32 -9.87 8.13
C TRP A 110 16.18 -11.36 8.46
N LEU A 111 16.84 -12.19 7.65
CA LEU A 111 16.78 -13.64 7.75
C LEU A 111 18.07 -14.17 8.38
N GLU A 112 17.93 -15.14 9.27
CA GLU A 112 19.06 -15.88 9.81
C GLU A 112 19.37 -17.07 8.88
N ALA A 113 20.59 -17.13 8.35
CA ALA A 113 21.06 -18.20 7.47
C ALA A 113 22.60 -18.30 7.51
N GLU A 114 23.15 -19.48 7.23
CA GLU A 114 24.61 -19.66 7.17
C GLU A 114 25.20 -19.18 5.83
N THR A 115 24.37 -19.17 4.78
CA THR A 115 24.80 -18.83 3.42
C THR A 115 23.78 -17.99 2.66
N ASP A 116 24.25 -17.24 1.68
CA ASP A 116 23.40 -16.45 0.78
C ASP A 116 22.35 -17.30 0.05
N GLN A 117 22.69 -18.54 -0.33
CA GLN A 117 21.79 -19.44 -1.04
C GLN A 117 20.65 -19.93 -0.14
N GLU A 118 20.96 -20.25 1.12
CA GLU A 118 19.97 -20.61 2.11
C GLU A 118 19.04 -19.42 2.40
N ALA A 119 19.60 -18.21 2.53
CA ALA A 119 18.82 -16.99 2.69
C ALA A 119 17.86 -16.76 1.51
N ASP A 120 18.28 -16.99 0.27
CA ASP A 120 17.40 -16.88 -0.91
C ASP A 120 16.25 -17.91 -0.88
N GLN A 121 16.48 -19.14 -0.41
CA GLN A 121 15.41 -20.15 -0.27
C GLN A 121 14.43 -19.80 0.86
N LYS A 122 14.94 -19.32 1.99
CA LYS A 122 14.13 -18.81 3.10
C LYS A 122 13.30 -17.60 2.67
N TRP A 123 13.88 -16.69 1.88
CA TRP A 123 13.19 -15.56 1.28
C TRP A 123 12.04 -15.99 0.37
N LEU A 124 12.28 -16.93 -0.54
CA LEU A 124 11.21 -17.48 -1.39
C LEU A 124 10.10 -18.14 -0.57
N THR A 125 10.45 -18.83 0.52
CA THR A 125 9.48 -19.44 1.43
C THR A 125 8.62 -18.35 2.10
N LEU A 126 9.24 -17.28 2.58
CA LEU A 126 8.58 -16.14 3.21
C LEU A 126 7.63 -15.43 2.23
N THR A 127 8.09 -15.07 1.04
CA THR A 127 7.29 -14.33 0.05
C THR A 127 6.07 -15.13 -0.42
N ASN A 128 6.22 -16.44 -0.62
CA ASN A 128 5.11 -17.34 -0.95
C ASN A 128 4.10 -17.47 0.20
N ALA A 129 4.56 -17.58 1.44
CA ALA A 129 3.67 -17.69 2.59
C ALA A 129 2.89 -16.38 2.87
N LEU A 130 3.56 -15.23 2.79
CA LEU A 130 2.94 -13.92 2.94
C LEU A 130 1.97 -13.59 1.79
N SER A 131 2.27 -14.05 0.55
CA SER A 131 1.37 -13.94 -0.59
C SER A 131 -0.01 -14.56 -0.28
N GLY A 132 -0.01 -15.76 0.30
CA GLY A 132 -1.24 -16.43 0.73
C GLY A 132 -1.95 -15.72 1.89
N LEU A 133 -1.20 -15.20 2.87
CA LEU A 133 -1.77 -14.54 4.05
C LEU A 133 -2.45 -13.21 3.70
N PHE A 134 -1.81 -12.39 2.85
CA PHE A 134 -2.29 -11.06 2.50
C PHE A 134 -3.11 -11.00 1.21
N CYS A 135 -3.28 -12.14 0.52
CA CYS A 135 -3.95 -12.21 -0.79
C CYS A 135 -3.32 -11.24 -1.79
N ALA A 136 -1.99 -11.19 -1.81
CA ALA A 136 -1.20 -10.29 -2.65
C ALA A 136 -0.22 -11.10 -3.50
N SER A 137 0.23 -10.53 -4.62
CA SER A 137 1.13 -11.17 -5.58
C SER A 137 2.61 -11.19 -5.12
N LEU A 138 2.85 -11.29 -3.80
CA LEU A 138 4.20 -11.28 -3.19
C LEU A 138 5.10 -12.42 -3.70
N ASN A 139 4.51 -13.53 -4.16
CA ASN A 139 5.21 -14.64 -4.80
C ASN A 139 5.94 -14.26 -6.09
N PHE A 140 5.60 -13.12 -6.71
CA PHE A 140 6.33 -12.57 -7.86
C PHE A 140 7.57 -11.75 -7.47
N ILE A 141 7.90 -11.65 -6.18
CA ILE A 141 9.21 -11.18 -5.72
C ILE A 141 10.20 -12.32 -5.91
N ASP A 142 10.76 -12.40 -7.10
CA ASP A 142 11.79 -13.35 -7.48
C ASP A 142 13.20 -12.71 -7.40
N GLY A 143 14.23 -13.44 -7.85
CA GLY A 143 15.60 -12.92 -7.91
C GLY A 143 15.75 -11.67 -8.79
N THR A 144 14.86 -11.44 -9.76
CA THR A 144 14.92 -10.25 -10.62
C THR A 144 14.43 -8.98 -9.93
N ARG A 145 13.61 -9.13 -8.89
CA ARG A 145 13.04 -8.05 -8.07
C ARG A 145 13.57 -8.00 -6.64
N THR A 146 14.52 -8.87 -6.31
CA THR A 146 15.14 -8.93 -4.99
C THR A 146 16.51 -8.26 -5.04
N THR A 147 16.74 -7.31 -4.13
CA THR A 147 18.02 -6.64 -3.91
C THR A 147 18.50 -6.86 -2.48
N ARG A 148 19.78 -6.57 -2.21
CA ARG A 148 20.37 -6.69 -0.87
C ARG A 148 21.02 -5.35 -0.51
N PRO A 149 20.23 -4.37 -0.02
CA PRO A 149 20.72 -3.05 0.34
C PRO A 149 21.88 -3.13 1.32
N VAL A 150 22.88 -2.28 1.16
CA VAL A 150 24.07 -2.27 2.03
C VAL A 150 24.09 -1.05 2.95
N MET A 151 23.64 0.11 2.46
CA MET A 151 23.69 1.36 3.22
C MET A 151 22.31 1.77 3.73
N SER A 152 21.27 1.57 2.91
CA SER A 152 19.96 2.23 3.06
C SER A 152 19.10 1.72 4.22
N PHE A 153 19.32 0.48 4.66
CA PHE A 153 18.54 -0.18 5.70
C PHE A 153 19.47 -0.72 6.78
N ARG A 154 19.00 -0.65 8.02
CA ARG A 154 19.62 -1.28 9.20
C ARG A 154 18.53 -1.99 10.01
N PRO A 155 18.87 -2.99 10.82
CA PRO A 155 17.90 -3.61 11.71
C PRO A 155 17.32 -2.56 12.66
N GLU A 156 16.00 -2.57 12.85
CA GLU A 156 15.32 -1.65 13.77
C GLU A 156 15.32 -2.19 15.21
N GLY A 157 15.32 -3.51 15.37
CA GLY A 157 15.28 -4.22 16.64
C GLY A 157 16.65 -4.65 17.17
N ASP A 158 16.62 -5.18 18.39
CA ASP A 158 17.80 -5.65 19.10
C ASP A 158 18.09 -7.13 18.76
N HIS A 159 19.29 -7.40 18.21
CA HIS A 159 19.74 -8.75 17.84
C HIS A 159 20.94 -9.19 18.68
N PRO A 160 20.77 -9.56 19.97
CA PRO A 160 21.89 -9.91 20.85
C PRO A 160 22.50 -11.28 20.54
N ASN A 161 21.72 -12.21 19.99
CA ASN A 161 22.11 -13.62 19.83
C ASN A 161 22.55 -14.00 18.41
N SER A 162 22.35 -13.13 17.43
CA SER A 162 22.72 -13.39 16.02
C SER A 162 24.03 -12.69 15.72
N THR A 163 24.99 -13.42 15.12
CA THR A 163 26.19 -12.75 14.61
C THR A 163 25.81 -11.94 13.37
N ALA A 164 26.44 -10.78 13.17
CA ALA A 164 26.19 -9.96 11.98
C ALA A 164 26.50 -10.71 10.66
N ALA A 165 27.27 -11.81 10.71
CA ALA A 165 27.59 -12.63 9.55
C ALA A 165 26.43 -13.55 9.13
N ASP A 166 25.59 -13.98 10.07
CA ASP A 166 24.49 -14.92 9.81
C ASP A 166 23.17 -14.21 9.45
N MET A 167 23.16 -12.87 9.52
CA MET A 167 21.98 -12.04 9.28
C MET A 167 22.01 -11.47 7.87
N HIS A 168 21.10 -11.94 7.01
CA HIS A 168 20.99 -11.52 5.62
C HIS A 168 19.77 -10.63 5.41
N LEU A 169 19.99 -9.42 4.92
CA LEU A 169 18.93 -8.50 4.47
C LEU A 169 18.52 -8.83 3.04
N LEU A 170 17.23 -9.05 2.83
CA LEU A 170 16.62 -9.07 1.50
C LEU A 170 15.51 -8.03 1.42
N TYR A 171 15.47 -7.34 0.28
CA TYR A 171 14.49 -6.32 -0.05
C TYR A 171 13.85 -6.66 -1.39
N GLY A 172 12.53 -6.54 -1.48
CA GLY A 172 11.76 -6.74 -2.69
C GLY A 172 10.61 -5.75 -2.81
N VAL A 173 10.28 -5.40 -4.06
CA VAL A 173 9.25 -4.39 -4.35
C VAL A 173 8.44 -4.78 -5.58
N LEU A 174 7.13 -4.55 -5.50
CA LEU A 174 6.14 -4.79 -6.55
C LEU A 174 5.36 -3.50 -6.80
N PRO A 175 5.89 -2.58 -7.63
CA PRO A 175 5.24 -1.28 -7.87
C PRO A 175 3.91 -1.39 -8.62
N ARG A 176 3.67 -2.52 -9.31
CA ARG A 176 2.44 -2.80 -10.05
C ARG A 176 1.37 -3.52 -9.21
N GLU A 177 1.70 -3.93 -7.99
CA GLU A 177 0.73 -4.63 -7.15
C GLU A 177 -0.41 -3.70 -6.81
N VAL A 178 -1.64 -4.10 -7.14
CA VAL A 178 -2.83 -3.32 -6.84
C VAL A 178 -3.21 -3.61 -5.39
N VAL A 179 -3.20 -2.58 -4.56
CA VAL A 179 -3.70 -2.70 -3.19
C VAL A 179 -5.23 -2.63 -3.22
N CYS A 180 -5.89 -3.71 -2.80
CA CYS A 180 -7.32 -3.91 -2.88
C CYS A 180 -7.96 -3.99 -1.48
N THR A 181 -9.29 -3.83 -1.41
CA THR A 181 -10.06 -3.90 -0.15
C THR A 181 -9.88 -5.22 0.60
N GLU A 182 -9.57 -6.28 -0.13
CA GLU A 182 -9.30 -7.63 0.34
C GLU A 182 -8.03 -7.69 1.19
N ASN A 183 -7.05 -6.81 0.95
CA ASN A 183 -5.81 -6.77 1.74
C ASN A 183 -6.06 -6.25 3.17
N LEU A 184 -7.09 -5.43 3.40
CA LEU A 184 -7.43 -4.94 4.76
C LEU A 184 -7.93 -6.07 5.67
N THR A 185 -8.60 -7.07 5.12
CA THR A 185 -9.19 -8.15 5.92
C THR A 185 -8.13 -8.97 6.68
N PRO A 186 -7.01 -9.39 6.06
CA PRO A 186 -5.85 -9.95 6.76
C PRO A 186 -5.33 -9.08 7.90
N PHE A 187 -5.10 -7.79 7.69
CA PHE A 187 -4.63 -6.87 8.74
C PHE A 187 -5.56 -6.88 9.96
N LEU A 188 -6.87 -6.74 9.73
CA LEU A 188 -7.86 -6.81 10.80
C LEU A 188 -7.88 -8.19 11.47
N LYS A 189 -7.63 -9.29 10.76
CA LYS A 189 -7.60 -10.64 11.36
C LYS A 189 -6.40 -10.86 12.28
N LEU A 190 -5.32 -10.11 12.11
CA LEU A 190 -4.12 -10.19 12.96
C LEU A 190 -4.30 -9.48 14.31
N LEU A 191 -5.27 -8.57 14.42
CA LEU A 191 -5.55 -7.85 15.66
C LEU A 191 -6.31 -8.73 16.68
N PRO A 192 -6.03 -8.62 17.99
CA PRO A 192 -6.71 -9.38 19.04
C PRO A 192 -8.24 -9.19 19.05
N CYS A 193 -8.71 -7.94 18.99
CA CYS A 193 -10.13 -7.58 18.91
C CYS A 193 -10.69 -7.59 17.48
N LYS A 194 -9.84 -7.93 16.50
CA LYS A 194 -10.15 -7.89 15.07
C LYS A 194 -10.71 -6.53 14.66
N GLY A 195 -11.79 -6.49 13.90
CA GLY A 195 -12.57 -5.27 13.62
C GLY A 195 -13.89 -5.18 14.40
N LYS A 196 -13.98 -5.78 15.60
CA LYS A 196 -15.24 -5.89 16.35
C LYS A 196 -15.41 -4.89 17.50
N ALA A 197 -14.31 -4.44 18.10
CA ALA A 197 -14.27 -3.48 19.20
C ALA A 197 -13.09 -2.53 19.02
N GLY A 198 -13.12 -1.39 19.71
CA GLY A 198 -12.03 -0.41 19.67
C GLY A 198 -11.96 0.38 18.37
N ILE A 199 -10.80 1.00 18.14
CA ILE A 199 -10.58 1.88 16.99
C ILE A 199 -10.64 1.13 15.66
N ALA A 200 -10.33 -0.17 15.66
CA ALA A 200 -10.38 -1.02 14.48
C ALA A 200 -11.80 -1.15 13.88
N THR A 201 -12.85 -0.78 14.64
CA THR A 201 -14.23 -0.76 14.14
C THR A 201 -14.47 0.33 13.10
N LEU A 202 -13.69 1.41 13.12
CA LEU A 202 -13.77 2.52 12.16
C LEU A 202 -13.17 2.16 10.79
N LEU A 203 -12.34 1.14 10.71
CA LEU A 203 -11.70 0.70 9.48
C LEU A 203 -12.74 0.07 8.53
N ASP A 204 -12.97 0.72 7.40
CA ASP A 204 -13.86 0.29 6.32
C ASP A 204 -13.07 0.28 5.01
N GLY A 205 -13.16 -0.83 4.26
CA GLY A 205 -12.43 -0.96 3.00
C GLY A 205 -12.80 0.12 1.98
N HIS A 206 -14.06 0.55 1.89
CA HIS A 206 -14.43 1.57 0.91
C HIS A 206 -13.88 2.95 1.30
N LYS A 207 -13.85 3.26 2.61
CA LYS A 207 -13.31 4.54 3.11
C LYS A 207 -11.80 4.61 2.99
N LEU A 208 -11.10 3.53 3.36
CA LEU A 208 -9.66 3.44 3.26
C LEU A 208 -9.24 3.62 1.78
N PHE A 209 -9.78 2.80 0.88
CA PHE A 209 -9.37 2.78 -0.53
C PHE A 209 -9.92 3.93 -1.40
N ASP A 210 -10.87 4.72 -0.88
CA ASP A 210 -11.30 6.00 -1.47
C ASP A 210 -10.54 7.19 -0.85
N SER A 211 -9.55 6.97 0.00
CA SER A 211 -8.68 8.04 0.50
C SER A 211 -7.79 8.61 -0.62
N SER A 212 -7.32 9.85 -0.47
CA SER A 212 -6.38 10.46 -1.44
C SER A 212 -4.99 9.84 -1.37
N TRP A 213 -4.62 9.36 -0.19
CA TRP A 213 -3.39 8.63 0.08
C TRP A 213 -3.62 7.67 1.24
N GLN A 214 -3.02 6.48 1.15
CA GLN A 214 -3.08 5.47 2.18
C GLN A 214 -1.80 4.66 2.25
N SER A 215 -1.49 4.20 3.46
CA SER A 215 -0.45 3.23 3.72
C SER A 215 -0.89 2.25 4.80
N MET A 216 -0.67 0.96 4.57
CA MET A 216 -0.81 -0.10 5.57
C MET A 216 0.54 -0.77 5.77
N ALA A 217 0.97 -0.90 7.01
CA ALA A 217 2.29 -1.37 7.37
C ALA A 217 2.24 -2.40 8.50
N ILE A 218 3.14 -3.38 8.42
CA ILE A 218 3.41 -4.36 9.47
C ILE A 218 4.91 -4.39 9.71
N ASP A 219 5.29 -4.17 10.95
CA ASP A 219 6.66 -4.25 11.44
C ASP A 219 6.71 -5.31 12.53
N VAL A 220 7.65 -6.24 12.41
CA VAL A 220 7.94 -7.22 13.45
C VAL A 220 9.42 -7.11 13.80
N ARG A 221 9.72 -6.74 15.04
CA ARG A 221 11.09 -6.54 15.51
C ARG A 221 11.27 -7.03 16.95
N PRO A 222 12.44 -7.59 17.30
CA PRO A 222 12.79 -7.87 18.69
C PRO A 222 13.18 -6.58 19.42
N ILE A 223 12.75 -6.42 20.67
CA ILE A 223 13.13 -5.33 21.56
C ILE A 223 13.66 -5.94 22.85
N CYS A 224 14.90 -5.63 23.20
CA CYS A 224 15.60 -6.18 24.36
C CYS A 224 15.97 -5.04 25.33
N PRO A 225 15.08 -4.69 26.26
CA PRO A 225 15.37 -3.67 27.27
C PRO A 225 16.49 -4.11 28.20
N GLU A 226 17.25 -3.14 28.73
CA GLU A 226 18.36 -3.43 29.66
C GLU A 226 17.87 -4.08 30.96
N GLY A 227 18.37 -5.29 31.23
CA GLY A 227 17.99 -6.05 32.42
C GLY A 227 16.57 -6.61 32.38
N GLY A 228 15.87 -6.53 31.24
CA GLY A 228 14.56 -7.14 31.02
C GLY A 228 14.61 -8.34 30.07
N GLU A 229 13.49 -9.03 29.93
CA GLU A 229 13.32 -10.09 28.93
C GLU A 229 13.15 -9.47 27.53
N CYS A 230 13.77 -10.07 26.52
CA CYS A 230 13.53 -9.69 25.13
C CYS A 230 12.10 -10.03 24.72
N VAL A 231 11.42 -9.06 24.11
CA VAL A 231 10.07 -9.20 23.57
C VAL A 231 10.09 -9.05 22.05
N LEU A 232 9.25 -9.81 21.36
CA LEU A 232 8.95 -9.61 19.96
C LEU A 232 7.74 -8.66 19.86
N GLU A 233 7.98 -7.47 19.33
CA GLU A 233 6.95 -6.47 19.06
C GLU A 233 6.45 -6.61 17.63
N MET A 234 5.13 -6.62 17.47
CA MET A 234 4.47 -6.43 16.19
C MET A 234 3.72 -5.11 16.20
N GLU A 235 4.11 -4.19 15.33
CA GLU A 235 3.46 -2.90 15.11
C GLU A 235 2.70 -2.94 13.77
N GLN A 236 1.42 -2.62 13.79
CA GLN A 236 0.58 -2.45 12.61
C GLN A 236 0.13 -1.01 12.52
N THR A 237 0.41 -0.37 11.39
CA THR A 237 0.04 1.02 11.13
C THR A 237 -0.85 1.09 9.91
N ILE A 238 -1.93 1.88 10.00
CA ILE A 238 -2.79 2.18 8.87
C ILE A 238 -3.00 3.68 8.86
N ASP A 239 -2.38 4.35 7.88
CA ASP A 239 -2.48 5.78 7.70
C ASP A 239 -3.33 6.07 6.46
N MET A 240 -4.24 7.04 6.55
CA MET A 240 -5.06 7.46 5.40
C MET A 240 -5.37 8.95 5.45
N VAL A 241 -5.34 9.60 4.28
CA VAL A 241 -5.76 10.99 4.11
C VAL A 241 -7.13 11.03 3.43
N LEU A 242 -8.15 11.29 4.24
CA LEU A 242 -9.54 11.33 3.84
C LEU A 242 -9.91 12.74 3.38
N ASP A 243 -10.58 12.82 2.24
CA ASP A 243 -11.26 14.04 1.82
C ASP A 243 -12.60 14.12 2.56
N ILE A 244 -12.85 15.21 3.27
CA ILE A 244 -14.03 15.38 4.14
C ILE A 244 -15.32 15.40 3.32
N ASP A 245 -15.36 16.12 2.20
CA ASP A 245 -16.56 16.26 1.37
C ASP A 245 -16.92 14.93 0.69
N ARG A 246 -15.90 14.21 0.21
CA ARG A 246 -16.08 12.87 -0.37
C ARG A 246 -16.52 11.87 0.69
N SER A 247 -15.94 11.96 1.89
CA SER A 247 -16.30 11.09 3.02
C SER A 247 -17.73 11.32 3.51
N LYS A 248 -18.24 12.55 3.48
CA LYS A 248 -19.61 12.89 3.89
C LYS A 248 -20.70 12.40 2.92
N ARG A 249 -20.35 11.91 1.73
CA ARG A 249 -21.34 11.50 0.73
C ARG A 249 -22.25 10.37 1.26
N PRO A 250 -23.57 10.48 1.08
CA PRO A 250 -24.51 9.47 1.53
C PRO A 250 -24.29 8.15 0.76
N ARG A 251 -24.37 7.03 1.47
CA ARG A 251 -24.23 5.69 0.89
C ARG A 251 -25.31 5.37 -0.15
N ASP A 252 -26.47 5.99 -0.02
CA ASP A 252 -27.64 5.73 -0.86
C ASP A 252 -27.55 6.37 -2.25
N ASN A 253 -26.53 7.20 -2.51
CA ASN A 253 -26.28 7.80 -3.83
C ASN A 253 -24.88 7.42 -4.36
N PRO A 254 -24.74 6.24 -5.01
CA PRO A 254 -23.44 5.72 -5.43
C PRO A 254 -22.83 6.49 -6.61
N ILE A 255 -23.62 7.31 -7.33
CA ILE A 255 -23.12 8.05 -8.48
C ILE A 255 -22.73 9.46 -8.02
N PRO A 256 -21.44 9.82 -8.00
CA PRO A 256 -21.02 11.17 -7.68
C PRO A 256 -21.55 12.12 -8.75
N ARG A 257 -22.47 13.00 -8.35
CA ARG A 257 -22.97 14.10 -9.17
C ARG A 257 -22.34 15.39 -8.65
N PRO A 258 -21.93 16.30 -9.53
CA PRO A 258 -21.52 17.62 -9.07
C PRO A 258 -22.70 18.26 -8.32
N PRO A 259 -22.43 18.97 -7.21
CA PRO A 259 -23.47 19.73 -6.54
C PRO A 259 -24.05 20.78 -7.50
N PRO A 260 -25.32 21.19 -7.33
CA PRO A 260 -25.90 22.31 -8.06
C PRO A 260 -25.03 23.57 -8.00
N ALA A 261 -25.09 24.42 -9.03
CA ALA A 261 -24.23 25.61 -9.12
C ALA A 261 -24.33 26.55 -7.90
N HIS A 262 -25.50 26.64 -7.27
CA HIS A 262 -25.73 27.48 -6.09
C HIS A 262 -25.13 26.92 -4.79
N GLU A 263 -24.75 25.63 -4.77
CA GLU A 263 -24.08 24.98 -3.64
C GLU A 263 -22.54 24.98 -3.80
N LEU A 264 -22.03 25.42 -4.96
CA LEU A 264 -20.59 25.55 -5.18
C LEU A 264 -20.02 26.66 -4.30
N LYS A 265 -18.96 26.32 -3.55
CA LYS A 265 -18.25 27.27 -2.69
C LYS A 265 -17.17 27.98 -3.50
N CYS A 266 -17.49 29.18 -3.98
CA CYS A 266 -16.61 29.97 -4.85
C CYS A 266 -15.89 31.09 -4.10
N ASP A 267 -14.65 31.38 -4.49
CA ASP A 267 -13.94 32.59 -4.08
C ASP A 267 -14.50 33.79 -4.83
N THR A 268 -15.36 34.56 -4.16
CA THR A 268 -15.97 35.77 -4.71
C THR A 268 -14.98 36.95 -4.79
N SER A 269 -13.77 36.82 -4.25
CA SER A 269 -12.74 37.88 -4.30
C SER A 269 -12.02 37.93 -5.64
N LYS A 270 -12.09 36.87 -6.46
CA LYS A 270 -11.43 36.82 -7.77
C LYS A 270 -12.17 37.70 -8.79
N PRO A 271 -11.46 38.49 -9.61
CA PRO A 271 -12.07 39.44 -10.55
C PRO A 271 -12.85 38.77 -11.69
N TYR A 272 -12.64 37.47 -11.91
CA TYR A 272 -13.31 36.66 -12.93
C TYR A 272 -14.43 35.77 -12.35
N HIS A 273 -14.84 35.99 -11.09
CA HIS A 273 -16.00 35.33 -10.51
C HIS A 273 -17.28 35.85 -11.17
N ALA A 274 -18.06 34.98 -11.80
CA ALA A 274 -19.34 35.29 -12.42
C ALA A 274 -20.36 34.17 -12.11
N GLU A 275 -21.60 34.30 -12.61
CA GLU A 275 -22.63 33.27 -12.41
C GLU A 275 -22.27 31.91 -13.05
N ASP A 276 -21.46 31.91 -14.09
CA ASP A 276 -21.01 30.72 -14.83
C ASP A 276 -19.54 30.33 -14.53
N THR A 277 -18.78 31.19 -13.86
CA THR A 277 -17.37 30.97 -13.53
C THR A 277 -17.12 31.02 -12.02
N CYS A 278 -16.85 29.85 -11.46
CA CYS A 278 -16.53 29.67 -10.04
C CYS A 278 -15.06 29.27 -9.89
N PHE A 279 -14.24 30.14 -9.28
CA PHE A 279 -12.97 29.69 -8.73
C PHE A 279 -13.24 29.00 -7.39
N PRO A 280 -12.80 27.76 -7.15
CA PRO A 280 -12.98 27.10 -5.86
C PRO A 280 -12.41 27.98 -4.73
N ALA A 281 -13.19 28.22 -3.67
CA ALA A 281 -12.67 28.91 -2.49
C ALA A 281 -11.54 28.09 -1.87
N ASP A 282 -10.42 28.73 -1.50
CA ASP A 282 -9.32 28.05 -0.82
C ASP A 282 -9.85 27.39 0.46
N TYR A 283 -9.86 26.06 0.44
CA TYR A 283 -10.45 25.17 1.44
C TYR A 283 -9.62 25.09 2.74
N SER A 284 -8.95 26.17 3.14
CA SER A 284 -8.25 26.22 4.41
C SER A 284 -9.28 26.16 5.55
N ALA A 285 -9.58 24.93 5.98
CA ALA A 285 -9.96 24.52 7.32
C ALA A 285 -11.37 24.73 7.88
N ASN A 286 -12.30 25.26 7.10
CA ASN A 286 -13.61 25.66 7.62
C ASN A 286 -14.72 24.63 7.40
N GLN A 287 -14.41 23.34 7.45
CA GLN A 287 -15.44 22.30 7.39
C GLN A 287 -15.63 21.62 8.73
N ASP A 288 -16.89 21.57 9.15
CA ASP A 288 -17.33 20.73 10.25
C ASP A 288 -17.20 19.25 9.85
N TRP A 289 -17.02 18.36 10.81
CA TRP A 289 -17.16 16.94 10.54
C TRP A 289 -17.39 16.17 11.83
N THR A 290 -17.97 14.99 11.68
CA THR A 290 -18.16 14.03 12.76
C THR A 290 -17.48 12.72 12.43
N LEU A 291 -17.06 11.99 13.46
CA LEU A 291 -16.35 10.72 13.29
C LEU A 291 -17.17 9.72 12.44
N SER A 292 -18.47 9.63 12.71
CA SER A 292 -19.40 8.76 11.99
C SER A 292 -19.64 9.17 10.55
N GLN A 293 -19.64 10.47 10.23
CA GLN A 293 -19.71 10.94 8.84
C GLN A 293 -18.47 10.54 8.04
N ILE A 294 -17.29 10.67 8.65
CA ILE A 294 -16.02 10.38 7.99
C ILE A 294 -15.87 8.87 7.74
N PHE A 295 -15.99 8.07 8.79
CA PHE A 295 -15.77 6.61 8.73
C PHE A 295 -17.03 5.81 8.35
N GLY A 296 -18.18 6.47 8.25
CA GLY A 296 -19.48 5.84 7.96
C GLY A 296 -20.10 5.09 9.15
N ARG A 297 -19.50 5.18 10.34
CA ARG A 297 -19.96 4.56 11.60
C ARG A 297 -19.25 5.16 12.82
N ALA A 298 -19.93 5.15 13.97
CA ALA A 298 -19.34 5.54 15.25
C ALA A 298 -18.40 4.45 15.80
N MET A 299 -17.46 4.84 16.66
CA MET A 299 -16.56 3.91 17.34
C MET A 299 -17.32 3.10 18.40
N ARG A 300 -17.08 1.79 18.44
CA ARG A 300 -17.71 0.89 19.44
C ARG A 300 -16.74 0.57 20.57
N GLY A 301 -16.81 1.36 21.63
CA GLY A 301 -16.06 1.16 22.87
C GLY A 301 -14.55 1.07 22.65
N THR A 302 -13.88 0.44 23.60
CA THR A 302 -12.44 0.13 23.56
C THR A 302 -12.24 -1.38 23.50
N CYS A 303 -11.12 -1.83 22.94
CA CYS A 303 -10.77 -3.25 22.99
C CYS A 303 -10.52 -3.66 24.45
N PRO A 304 -11.22 -4.67 25.02
CA PRO A 304 -11.03 -5.08 26.42
C PRO A 304 -9.62 -5.62 26.75
N LEU A 305 -8.82 -5.89 25.72
CA LEU A 305 -7.45 -6.39 25.82
C LEU A 305 -6.41 -5.27 25.72
N ALA A 306 -6.81 -4.06 25.36
CA ALA A 306 -5.91 -2.92 25.23
C ALA A 306 -5.56 -2.32 26.59
N ASP A 307 -4.41 -1.64 26.66
CA ASP A 307 -4.01 -0.88 27.83
C ASP A 307 -5.05 0.20 28.18
N ALA A 308 -5.69 0.06 29.34
CA ALA A 308 -6.66 1.04 29.81
C ALA A 308 -6.04 2.39 30.17
N SER A 309 -4.72 2.46 30.35
CA SER A 309 -4.01 3.71 30.67
C SER A 309 -3.73 4.58 29.45
N VAL A 310 -3.81 4.02 28.25
CA VAL A 310 -3.52 4.73 27.00
C VAL A 310 -4.83 5.18 26.36
N PRO A 311 -5.01 6.49 26.09
CA PRO A 311 -6.20 6.97 25.42
C PRO A 311 -6.29 6.44 23.98
N PRO A 312 -7.41 5.81 23.57
CA PRO A 312 -7.56 5.20 22.25
C PRO A 312 -7.63 6.23 21.12
N VAL A 313 -8.05 7.47 21.39
CA VAL A 313 -8.23 8.51 20.35
C VAL A 313 -7.55 9.80 20.75
N CYS A 314 -6.73 10.34 19.86
CA CYS A 314 -6.10 11.63 19.98
C CYS A 314 -6.43 12.51 18.76
N LEU A 315 -6.62 13.80 18.99
CA LEU A 315 -6.92 14.80 17.98
C LEU A 315 -5.86 15.91 18.07
N GLN A 316 -5.16 16.15 16.97
CA GLN A 316 -4.17 17.20 16.82
C GLN A 316 -4.85 18.50 16.39
N VAL A 317 -5.32 19.26 17.37
CA VAL A 317 -5.87 20.60 17.20
C VAL A 317 -5.45 21.48 18.39
N PRO A 318 -5.25 22.79 18.18
CA PRO A 318 -4.97 23.72 19.28
C PRO A 318 -6.03 23.62 20.38
N ASN A 319 -5.62 23.74 21.64
CA ASN A 319 -6.53 23.68 22.80
C ASN A 319 -7.59 24.80 22.82
N SER A 320 -7.36 25.88 22.05
CA SER A 320 -8.31 26.97 21.81
C SER A 320 -9.51 26.55 20.95
N ARG A 321 -9.33 25.56 20.05
CA ARG A 321 -10.39 25.11 19.14
C ARG A 321 -11.50 24.38 19.90
N LYS A 322 -12.77 24.71 19.63
CA LYS A 322 -13.92 24.00 20.20
C LYS A 322 -13.99 22.59 19.61
N VAL A 323 -14.16 21.59 20.47
CA VAL A 323 -14.38 20.18 20.09
C VAL A 323 -15.48 19.65 20.99
N TYR A 324 -16.48 19.00 20.40
CA TYR A 324 -17.56 18.37 21.16
C TYR A 324 -17.44 16.86 21.08
N ILE A 325 -17.76 16.19 22.18
CA ILE A 325 -17.81 14.73 22.27
C ILE A 325 -19.25 14.31 22.57
N ALA A 326 -19.70 13.24 21.93
CA ALA A 326 -20.94 12.56 22.32
C ALA A 326 -20.58 11.19 22.89
N GLY A 327 -21.00 10.94 24.13
CA GLY A 327 -20.70 9.73 24.90
C GLY A 327 -19.94 10.01 26.19
N ASP A 328 -19.84 8.99 27.05
CA ASP A 328 -19.08 9.03 28.29
C ASP A 328 -17.58 8.90 27.97
N ALA A 329 -16.93 10.03 27.73
CA ALA A 329 -15.50 10.11 27.49
C ALA A 329 -14.87 11.27 28.26
N ARG A 330 -13.64 11.06 28.74
CA ARG A 330 -12.85 12.08 29.42
C ARG A 330 -11.84 12.68 28.46
N GLU A 331 -11.86 14.00 28.32
CA GLU A 331 -10.86 14.75 27.55
C GLU A 331 -9.63 15.04 28.41
N ASP A 332 -8.46 14.59 27.94
CA ASP A 332 -7.16 14.91 28.51
C ASP A 332 -6.38 15.77 27.51
N LYS A 333 -6.22 17.05 27.81
CA LYS A 333 -5.46 18.00 26.99
C LYS A 333 -3.97 17.82 27.23
N ASN A 334 -3.20 17.66 26.16
CA ASN A 334 -1.76 17.50 26.27
C ASN A 334 -1.08 18.84 26.62
N LYS A 335 0.08 18.77 27.28
CA LYS A 335 0.84 19.93 27.76
C LYS A 335 1.33 20.82 26.63
N ASP A 336 1.53 20.24 25.45
CA ASP A 336 2.03 20.94 24.26
C ASP A 336 1.04 21.99 23.75
N GLY A 337 -0.23 21.95 24.17
CA GLY A 337 -1.25 22.90 23.74
C GLY A 337 -1.82 22.65 22.35
N LEU A 338 -1.26 21.68 21.61
CA LEU A 338 -1.54 21.39 20.20
C LEU A 338 -2.28 20.06 19.98
N SER A 339 -2.51 19.29 21.04
CA SER A 339 -3.18 18.00 20.96
C SER A 339 -3.99 17.71 22.22
N ARG A 340 -5.03 16.89 22.05
CA ARG A 340 -5.90 16.40 23.12
C ARG A 340 -6.25 14.94 22.84
N CYS A 341 -6.40 14.15 23.88
CA CYS A 341 -6.78 12.75 23.77
C CYS A 341 -8.04 12.47 24.59
N PHE A 342 -8.73 11.39 24.24
CA PHE A 342 -10.01 11.03 24.82
C PHE A 342 -9.95 9.62 25.38
N GLN A 343 -10.16 9.50 26.69
CA GLN A 343 -10.37 8.23 27.35
C GLN A 343 -11.83 7.82 27.16
N VAL A 344 -12.06 6.62 26.62
CA VAL A 344 -13.38 6.12 26.25
C VAL A 344 -13.71 4.88 27.09
N GLU A 345 -14.95 4.80 27.59
CA GLU A 345 -15.42 3.62 28.33
C GLU A 345 -15.65 2.41 27.40
N PRO A 346 -15.39 1.16 27.84
CA PRO A 346 -15.41 -0.04 26.98
C PRO A 346 -16.72 -0.35 26.26
N GLU A 347 -17.86 0.12 26.75
CA GLU A 347 -19.18 -0.13 26.17
C GLU A 347 -19.82 1.11 25.52
N ALA A 348 -19.13 2.26 25.57
CA ALA A 348 -19.67 3.52 25.06
C ALA A 348 -19.61 3.60 23.53
N GLN A 349 -20.62 4.23 22.92
CA GLN A 349 -20.49 4.74 21.56
C GLN A 349 -19.80 6.09 21.63
N PHE A 350 -18.64 6.19 21.00
CA PHE A 350 -17.82 7.39 21.03
C PHE A 350 -17.90 8.14 19.70
N GLU A 351 -18.22 9.42 19.79
CA GLU A 351 -18.33 10.33 18.64
C GLU A 351 -17.57 11.63 18.94
N ILE A 352 -16.78 12.08 17.96
CA ILE A 352 -16.15 13.40 17.95
C ILE A 352 -16.86 14.27 16.94
N VAL A 353 -17.18 15.50 17.34
CA VAL A 353 -17.73 16.55 16.48
C VAL A 353 -16.76 17.72 16.48
N LEU A 354 -16.13 17.96 15.33
CA LEU A 354 -15.34 19.15 15.09
C LEU A 354 -16.25 20.18 14.39
N PRO A 355 -16.68 21.25 15.07
CA PRO A 355 -17.52 22.26 14.46
C PRO A 355 -16.75 23.10 13.44
N GLN A 356 -17.50 23.78 12.57
CA GLN A 356 -16.97 24.82 11.70
C GLN A 356 -16.44 25.98 12.54
N ILE A 357 -15.32 26.58 12.10
CA ILE A 357 -14.75 27.78 12.72
C ILE A 357 -15.73 28.95 12.50
N GLU A 358 -16.18 29.56 13.58
CA GLU A 358 -17.13 30.68 13.55
C GLU A 358 -16.45 31.90 12.89
N LYS A 359 -17.03 32.41 11.80
CA LYS A 359 -16.57 33.61 11.09
C LYS A 359 -17.04 34.87 11.82
N GLU A 360 -16.53 35.16 13.00
CA GLU A 360 -16.78 36.46 13.64
C GLU A 360 -15.77 37.51 13.13
N GLY A 361 -16.18 38.30 12.12
CA GLY A 361 -15.47 39.49 11.64
C GLY A 361 -14.33 39.27 10.63
N GLU A 362 -13.93 40.35 9.95
CA GLU A 362 -13.01 40.41 8.80
C GLU A 362 -11.54 40.01 9.06
N ASN A 363 -11.25 39.21 10.10
CA ASN A 363 -9.87 38.86 10.46
C ASN A 363 -9.52 37.42 10.07
N ALA A 364 -9.04 37.24 8.82
CA ALA A 364 -8.46 35.98 8.35
C ALA A 364 -7.29 35.45 9.22
N GLN A 365 -6.63 36.34 9.98
CA GLN A 365 -5.56 35.97 10.91
C GLN A 365 -6.03 35.13 12.11
N ALA A 366 -7.29 35.26 12.56
CA ALA A 366 -7.83 34.42 13.62
C ALA A 366 -8.06 32.96 13.14
N GLN A 367 -8.35 32.78 11.85
CA GLN A 367 -8.60 31.46 11.24
C GLN A 367 -7.33 30.62 11.12
N ALA A 368 -6.18 31.26 10.84
CA ALA A 368 -4.88 30.58 10.80
C ALA A 368 -4.41 30.08 12.18
N ALA A 369 -4.86 30.71 13.27
CA ALA A 369 -4.48 30.33 14.64
C ALA A 369 -5.20 29.06 15.15
N GLU A 370 -6.26 28.62 14.48
CA GLU A 370 -7.05 27.44 14.88
C GLU A 370 -6.65 26.14 14.13
N LEU A 371 -5.63 26.21 13.29
CA LEU A 371 -5.02 25.05 12.63
C LEU A 371 -3.55 24.95 12.96
N LEU A 372 -3.09 23.71 12.98
CA LEU A 372 -1.67 23.43 13.08
C LEU A 372 -1.04 23.68 11.71
N SER A 373 -0.03 24.55 11.68
CA SER A 373 0.84 24.67 10.52
C SER A 373 1.50 23.31 10.23
N PRO A 374 1.49 22.84 8.98
CA PRO A 374 2.28 21.68 8.58
C PRO A 374 3.75 21.84 8.97
N GLU A 375 4.36 20.75 9.44
CA GLU A 375 5.79 20.74 9.72
C GLU A 375 6.55 20.70 8.39
N THR A 376 7.64 21.46 8.29
CA THR A 376 8.47 21.46 7.08
C THR A 376 9.33 20.19 7.04
N PRO A 377 9.24 19.35 6.00
CA PRO A 377 10.08 18.17 5.87
C PRO A 377 11.55 18.59 5.70
N SER A 378 12.46 17.70 6.08
CA SER A 378 13.91 17.92 5.96
C SER A 378 14.39 17.88 4.50
N LEU A 379 13.68 17.20 3.60
CA LEU A 379 14.04 17.11 2.18
C LEU A 379 12.78 16.92 1.32
N TYR A 380 12.68 17.67 0.23
CA TYR A 380 11.73 17.39 -0.84
C TYR A 380 12.43 16.62 -1.96
N ALA A 381 11.76 15.60 -2.50
CA ALA A 381 12.32 14.78 -3.57
C ALA A 381 11.26 14.49 -4.63
N GLU A 382 11.59 14.77 -5.88
CA GLU A 382 10.78 14.44 -7.05
C GLU A 382 11.62 13.69 -8.07
N ARG A 383 11.01 12.73 -8.76
CA ARG A 383 11.71 11.86 -9.72
C ARG A 383 10.92 11.76 -11.01
N SER A 384 11.59 11.91 -12.15
CA SER A 384 10.95 11.85 -13.47
C SER A 384 11.89 11.24 -14.53
N PHE A 385 11.31 10.78 -15.64
CA PHE A 385 12.07 10.40 -16.82
C PHE A 385 12.41 11.61 -17.68
N THR A 386 13.59 11.58 -18.28
CA THR A 386 14.07 12.55 -19.27
C THR A 386 14.40 11.83 -20.59
N GLY A 387 14.44 12.60 -21.68
CA GLY A 387 14.74 12.08 -23.01
C GLY A 387 13.52 11.53 -23.75
N HIS A 388 13.74 11.12 -25.00
CA HIS A 388 12.72 10.59 -25.91
C HIS A 388 13.24 9.35 -26.64
N GLY A 389 12.34 8.43 -26.98
CA GLY A 389 12.65 7.22 -27.77
C GLY A 389 12.46 5.90 -27.04
N GLN A 390 12.70 4.81 -27.75
CA GLN A 390 12.48 3.43 -27.29
C GLN A 390 13.79 2.66 -27.01
N GLU A 391 14.95 3.26 -27.26
CA GLU A 391 16.26 2.64 -27.01
C GLU A 391 16.92 3.19 -25.73
N ARG A 392 16.94 4.51 -25.55
CA ARG A 392 17.62 5.19 -24.44
C ARG A 392 16.66 6.15 -23.73
N GLY A 393 17.01 6.50 -22.50
CA GLY A 393 16.34 7.52 -21.71
C GLY A 393 17.26 7.99 -20.59
N GLY A 394 16.80 8.95 -19.81
CA GLY A 394 17.46 9.38 -18.60
C GLY A 394 16.47 9.46 -17.43
N VAL A 395 17.01 9.53 -16.23
CA VAL A 395 16.27 9.82 -15.00
C VAL A 395 16.79 11.14 -14.46
N GLN A 396 15.87 11.98 -14.00
CA GLN A 396 16.19 13.18 -13.23
C GLN A 396 15.47 13.12 -11.89
N THR A 397 16.24 13.27 -10.82
CA THR A 397 15.74 13.43 -9.46
C THR A 397 16.07 14.83 -8.98
N ILE A 398 15.05 15.56 -8.55
CA ILE A 398 15.15 16.91 -7.98
C ILE A 398 15.10 16.76 -6.46
N LEU A 399 16.10 17.28 -5.78
CA LEU A 399 16.30 17.18 -4.33
C LEU A 399 16.41 18.58 -3.75
N THR A 400 15.43 19.02 -2.96
CA THR A 400 15.38 20.38 -2.43
C THR A 400 15.53 20.35 -0.91
N ASN A 401 16.57 21.00 -0.40
CA ASN A 401 16.76 21.20 1.04
C ASN A 401 16.14 22.55 1.46
N PRO A 402 15.02 22.56 2.19
CA PRO A 402 14.37 23.79 2.63
C PRO A 402 15.07 24.46 3.83
N SER A 403 15.99 23.76 4.49
CA SER A 403 16.66 24.30 5.67
C SER A 403 17.58 25.48 5.31
N PRO A 404 17.53 26.61 6.03
CA PRO A 404 18.34 27.78 5.70
C PRO A 404 19.81 27.64 6.06
N ASP A 405 20.14 26.78 7.02
CA ASP A 405 21.47 26.72 7.66
C ASP A 405 22.02 25.29 7.82
N THR A 406 21.18 24.27 7.75
CA THR A 406 21.63 22.87 7.91
C THR A 406 21.74 22.14 6.57
N GLU A 407 22.86 21.46 6.37
CA GLU A 407 23.01 20.49 5.28
C GLU A 407 22.29 19.18 5.63
N VAL A 408 21.80 18.48 4.61
CA VAL A 408 21.11 17.21 4.77
C VAL A 408 21.93 16.12 4.10
N GLU A 409 22.34 15.14 4.89
CA GLU A 409 23.00 13.92 4.41
C GLU A 409 21.98 12.78 4.33
N PHE A 410 21.97 12.04 3.23
CA PHE A 410 21.04 10.94 3.03
C PHE A 410 21.61 9.87 2.11
N ILE A 411 20.98 8.71 2.10
CA ILE A 411 21.26 7.61 1.17
C ILE A 411 20.13 7.54 0.16
N TYR A 412 20.46 7.61 -1.12
CA TYR A 412 19.55 7.47 -2.24
C TYR A 412 19.70 6.06 -2.84
N MET A 413 18.66 5.24 -2.72
CA MET A 413 18.62 3.88 -3.26
C MET A 413 17.66 3.74 -4.43
N GLU A 414 18.14 3.11 -5.49
CA GLU A 414 17.37 2.69 -6.66
C GLU A 414 17.42 1.18 -6.82
N SER A 415 16.23 0.58 -6.96
CA SER A 415 16.06 -0.82 -7.39
C SER A 415 15.42 -0.81 -8.77
N LEU A 416 16.24 -1.03 -9.80
CA LEU A 416 15.82 -0.93 -11.20
C LEU A 416 15.70 -2.32 -11.81
N PRO A 417 14.71 -2.55 -12.69
CA PRO A 417 14.57 -3.84 -13.36
C PRO A 417 15.77 -4.12 -14.27
N TRP A 418 16.08 -5.40 -14.48
CA TRP A 418 17.26 -5.83 -15.26
C TRP A 418 17.29 -5.31 -16.71
N PHE A 419 16.12 -5.02 -17.28
CA PHE A 419 15.96 -4.47 -18.62
C PHE A 419 16.12 -2.95 -18.70
N MET A 420 16.36 -2.27 -17.58
CA MET A 420 16.71 -0.86 -17.49
C MET A 420 18.17 -0.76 -17.00
N ARG A 421 19.10 -0.61 -17.94
CA ARG A 421 20.53 -0.66 -17.63
C ARG A 421 21.10 0.74 -17.58
N ILE A 422 21.65 1.12 -16.43
CA ILE A 422 22.18 2.46 -16.21
C ILE A 422 23.63 2.57 -16.66
N TYR A 423 24.02 3.77 -17.07
CA TYR A 423 25.40 4.10 -17.37
C TYR A 423 26.02 4.87 -16.20
N LEU A 424 26.82 4.20 -15.36
CA LEU A 424 27.40 4.81 -14.16
C LEU A 424 28.21 6.10 -14.46
N HIS A 425 28.89 6.15 -15.61
CA HIS A 425 29.67 7.31 -16.03
C HIS A 425 28.83 8.56 -16.37
N THR A 426 27.52 8.41 -16.54
CA THR A 426 26.58 9.51 -16.82
C THR A 426 25.95 10.08 -15.55
N ILE A 427 26.26 9.51 -14.37
CA ILE A 427 25.78 10.05 -13.10
C ILE A 427 26.38 11.44 -12.88
N GLU A 428 25.49 12.42 -12.77
CA GLU A 428 25.83 13.82 -12.53
C GLU A 428 24.93 14.39 -11.43
N ALA A 429 25.52 15.17 -10.52
CA ALA A 429 24.81 15.97 -9.53
C ALA A 429 25.17 17.44 -9.73
N ARG A 430 24.16 18.28 -9.96
CA ARG A 430 24.30 19.72 -10.21
C ARG A 430 23.42 20.52 -9.25
N ILE A 431 23.93 21.65 -8.75
CA ILE A 431 23.16 22.59 -7.93
C ILE A 431 22.45 23.57 -8.87
N ASP A 432 21.22 23.95 -8.55
CA ASP A 432 20.50 24.97 -9.32
C ASP A 432 21.27 26.29 -9.35
N GLY A 433 21.36 26.90 -10.54
CA GLY A 433 22.14 28.13 -10.77
C GLY A 433 23.67 27.99 -10.78
N ALA A 434 24.24 26.83 -10.44
CA ALA A 434 25.68 26.59 -10.52
C ALA A 434 26.08 25.98 -11.87
N SER A 435 27.16 26.50 -12.46
CA SER A 435 27.70 25.99 -13.73
C SER A 435 28.66 24.83 -13.47
N GLY A 436 28.21 23.60 -13.73
CA GLY A 436 29.04 22.40 -13.77
C GLY A 436 28.68 21.32 -12.75
N LYS A 437 29.33 20.16 -12.90
CA LYS A 437 29.19 19.02 -12.00
C LYS A 437 29.86 19.31 -10.66
N HIS A 438 29.17 19.00 -9.57
CA HIS A 438 29.71 19.11 -8.22
C HIS A 438 29.97 17.72 -7.65
N ASP A 439 31.18 17.18 -7.88
CA ASP A 439 31.59 15.86 -7.41
C ASP A 439 31.51 15.73 -5.88
N SER A 440 31.57 16.83 -5.13
CA SER A 440 31.44 16.85 -3.67
C SER A 440 30.03 16.54 -3.15
N LEU A 441 29.00 16.48 -4.02
CA LEU A 441 27.64 16.14 -3.59
C LEU A 441 27.46 14.64 -3.38
N ILE A 442 28.18 13.81 -4.14
CA ILE A 442 28.12 12.34 -4.07
C ILE A 442 29.35 11.87 -3.31
N GLN A 443 29.14 11.38 -2.09
CA GLN A 443 30.21 10.96 -1.18
C GLN A 443 30.65 9.52 -1.45
N GLU A 444 29.67 8.63 -1.67
CA GLU A 444 29.90 7.20 -1.84
C GLU A 444 28.91 6.62 -2.84
N VAL A 445 29.37 5.64 -3.62
CA VAL A 445 28.57 4.94 -4.63
C VAL A 445 28.73 3.45 -4.44
N TYR A 446 27.63 2.77 -4.14
CA TYR A 446 27.52 1.33 -4.21
C TYR A 446 26.69 0.95 -5.44
N TYR A 447 27.25 0.11 -6.31
CA TYR A 447 26.60 -0.31 -7.54
C TYR A 447 26.72 -1.81 -7.72
N ARG A 448 25.56 -2.46 -7.91
CA ARG A 448 25.47 -3.87 -8.30
C ARG A 448 24.76 -3.94 -9.66
N PRO A 449 25.45 -4.36 -10.72
CA PRO A 449 24.87 -4.37 -12.06
C PRO A 449 23.78 -5.44 -12.22
N ALA A 450 22.82 -5.16 -13.09
CA ALA A 450 21.83 -6.12 -13.54
C ALA A 450 22.48 -7.34 -14.24
N LEU A 451 21.81 -8.48 -14.10
CA LEU A 451 22.05 -9.69 -14.87
C LEU A 451 20.76 -10.06 -15.57
N ASP A 452 20.81 -10.23 -16.90
CA ASP A 452 19.64 -10.47 -17.72
C ASP A 452 18.78 -11.61 -17.19
N ARG A 453 17.51 -11.33 -16.88
CA ARG A 453 16.50 -12.28 -16.38
C ARG A 453 16.86 -12.97 -15.06
N ALA A 454 17.92 -12.52 -14.38
CA ALA A 454 18.37 -13.13 -13.12
C ALA A 454 18.35 -12.12 -11.96
N ARG A 455 18.73 -10.86 -12.20
CA ARG A 455 18.88 -9.86 -11.14
C ARG A 455 18.73 -8.43 -11.67
N GLY A 456 17.98 -7.60 -10.96
CA GLY A 456 17.89 -6.15 -11.21
C GLY A 456 19.19 -5.39 -10.89
N THR A 457 19.20 -4.11 -11.23
CA THR A 457 20.27 -3.18 -10.84
C THR A 457 19.96 -2.62 -9.45
N GLN A 458 20.98 -2.58 -8.60
CA GLN A 458 20.92 -1.89 -7.31
C GLN A 458 21.96 -0.77 -7.34
N LEU A 459 21.51 0.46 -7.08
CA LEU A 459 22.36 1.64 -6.98
C LEU A 459 22.06 2.32 -5.65
N GLU A 460 23.07 2.54 -4.83
CA GLU A 460 22.96 3.33 -3.60
C GLU A 460 24.01 4.45 -3.63
N LEU A 461 23.57 5.68 -3.41
CA LEU A 461 24.40 6.88 -3.39
C LEU A 461 24.30 7.53 -2.02
N ARG A 462 25.43 7.74 -1.34
CA ARG A 462 25.48 8.63 -0.17
C ARG A 462 25.65 10.05 -0.67
N MET A 463 24.65 10.90 -0.41
CA MET A 463 24.60 12.26 -0.92
C MET A 463 24.52 13.27 0.22
N ARG A 464 25.05 14.47 -0.04
CA ARG A 464 24.99 15.61 0.87
C ARG A 464 24.52 16.85 0.12
N VAL A 465 23.36 17.38 0.53
CA VAL A 465 22.74 18.54 -0.12
C VAL A 465 22.93 19.77 0.80
N PRO A 466 23.57 20.84 0.31
CA PRO A 466 23.76 22.07 1.08
C PRO A 466 22.45 22.72 1.52
N ALA A 467 22.52 23.56 2.55
CA ALA A 467 21.40 24.37 3.01
C ALA A 467 20.84 25.27 1.89
N ALA A 468 19.52 25.47 1.90
CA ALA A 468 18.76 26.33 1.00
C ALA A 468 19.08 26.12 -0.49
N SER A 469 19.29 24.86 -0.89
CA SER A 469 19.71 24.52 -2.25
C SER A 469 18.84 23.44 -2.88
N THR A 470 18.75 23.48 -4.21
CA THR A 470 18.11 22.44 -5.03
C THR A 470 19.19 21.73 -5.84
N VAL A 471 19.25 20.42 -5.73
CA VAL A 471 20.20 19.55 -6.44
C VAL A 471 19.45 18.68 -7.43
N PHE A 472 19.95 18.63 -8.66
CA PHE A 472 19.48 17.71 -9.69
C PHE A 472 20.47 16.56 -9.82
N LEU A 473 20.01 15.35 -9.54
CA LEU A 473 20.72 14.10 -9.82
C LEU A 473 20.21 13.54 -11.14
N THR A 474 21.11 13.32 -12.10
CA THR A 474 20.75 12.78 -13.43
C THR A 474 21.62 11.60 -13.80
N TYR A 475 21.03 10.62 -14.49
CA TYR A 475 21.77 9.51 -15.10
C TYR A 475 21.01 8.95 -16.31
N ASP A 476 21.75 8.43 -17.28
CA ASP A 476 21.20 7.82 -18.49
C ASP A 476 21.08 6.30 -18.35
N PHE A 477 20.14 5.73 -19.11
CA PHE A 477 19.93 4.29 -19.19
C PHE A 477 19.55 3.84 -20.60
N GLU A 478 19.82 2.57 -20.88
CA GLU A 478 19.36 1.84 -22.07
C GLU A 478 18.22 0.87 -21.72
N LYS A 479 17.33 0.67 -22.68
CA LYS A 479 16.19 -0.24 -22.62
C LYS A 479 16.56 -1.55 -23.31
N SER A 480 16.48 -2.66 -22.60
CA SER A 480 16.72 -3.99 -23.17
C SER A 480 15.46 -4.52 -23.87
N ILE A 481 15.66 -5.25 -24.97
CA ILE A 481 14.56 -5.90 -25.69
C ILE A 481 14.08 -7.12 -24.90
N LEU A 482 12.77 -7.16 -24.65
CA LEU A 482 12.10 -8.27 -24.00
C LEU A 482 11.59 -9.30 -25.01
N ARG A 483 11.48 -10.55 -24.57
CA ARG A 483 10.79 -11.62 -25.30
C ARG A 483 9.29 -11.40 -25.21
N TYR A 484 8.52 -11.88 -26.20
CA TYR A 484 7.06 -11.72 -26.20
C TYR A 484 6.39 -12.29 -24.94
N THR A 485 6.94 -13.36 -24.36
CA THR A 485 6.46 -14.00 -23.12
C THR A 485 6.77 -13.22 -21.85
N GLU A 486 7.66 -12.22 -21.92
CA GLU A 486 8.07 -11.39 -20.78
C GLU A 486 7.17 -10.16 -20.62
N TYR A 487 6.32 -9.87 -21.62
CA TYR A 487 5.35 -8.80 -21.53
C TYR A 487 4.14 -9.20 -20.67
N PRO A 488 3.63 -8.28 -19.85
CA PRO A 488 2.36 -8.46 -19.16
C PRO A 488 1.19 -8.50 -20.18
N PRO A 489 0.00 -9.01 -19.80
CA PRO A 489 -1.17 -9.10 -20.69
C PRO A 489 -1.60 -7.77 -21.34
N ASP A 490 -1.23 -6.64 -20.74
CA ASP A 490 -1.34 -5.31 -21.34
C ASP A 490 0.06 -4.68 -21.49
N ALA A 491 0.69 -4.96 -22.63
CA ALA A 491 2.02 -4.49 -22.96
C ALA A 491 2.07 -2.98 -23.26
N ASN A 492 0.95 -2.40 -23.73
CA ASN A 492 0.88 -1.00 -24.17
C ASN A 492 0.96 -0.01 -23.01
N ARG A 493 0.52 -0.41 -21.81
CA ARG A 493 0.64 0.40 -20.59
C ARG A 493 2.10 0.67 -20.21
N GLY A 494 3.01 -0.27 -20.47
CA GLY A 494 4.40 -0.22 -20.01
C GLY A 494 4.64 -0.88 -18.64
N PHE A 495 5.86 -0.68 -18.11
CA PHE A 495 6.38 -1.33 -16.91
C PHE A 495 6.57 -0.32 -15.78
N ASP A 496 6.06 -0.62 -14.59
CA ASP A 496 6.30 0.21 -13.40
C ASP A 496 7.72 -0.04 -12.87
N VAL A 497 8.47 1.04 -12.69
CA VAL A 497 9.77 1.07 -12.01
C VAL A 497 9.56 1.51 -10.58
N ALA A 498 10.21 0.81 -9.65
CA ALA A 498 10.07 1.07 -8.22
C ALA A 498 10.44 2.53 -7.88
N ALA A 499 9.81 3.04 -6.82
CA ALA A 499 10.20 4.28 -6.19
C ALA A 499 11.65 4.19 -5.70
N ALA A 500 12.40 5.28 -5.83
CA ALA A 500 13.67 5.43 -5.12
C ALA A 500 13.38 5.63 -3.62
N VAL A 501 14.18 4.96 -2.78
CA VAL A 501 14.13 5.06 -1.32
C VAL A 501 15.20 6.05 -0.88
N ILE A 502 14.81 7.05 -0.12
CA ILE A 502 15.72 8.03 0.46
C ILE A 502 15.68 7.90 1.98
N THR A 503 16.84 7.55 2.56
CA THR A 503 17.04 7.40 4.00
C THR A 503 17.87 8.57 4.49
N ILE A 504 17.26 9.50 5.23
CA ILE A 504 17.92 10.70 5.76
C ILE A 504 18.74 10.33 6.98
N LEU A 505 20.01 10.70 7.00
CA LEU A 505 20.95 10.34 8.04
C LEU A 505 20.98 11.37 9.18
N ASN A 506 21.18 10.88 10.40
CA ASN A 506 21.39 11.75 11.54
C ASN A 506 22.84 12.28 11.57
N PRO A 507 23.08 13.61 11.62
CA PRO A 507 24.44 14.18 11.66
C PRO A 507 25.27 13.73 12.88
N ASP A 508 24.63 13.33 13.98
CA ASP A 508 25.30 12.97 15.25
C ASP A 508 25.66 11.47 15.38
N SER A 509 25.53 10.68 14.31
CA SER A 509 25.94 9.28 14.30
C SER A 509 27.42 9.10 13.88
N ALA A 510 28.34 9.75 14.60
CA ALA A 510 29.72 9.27 14.62
C ALA A 510 29.74 7.86 15.26
N PRO A 511 30.64 6.95 14.85
CA PRO A 511 30.76 5.63 15.48
C PRO A 511 31.30 5.77 16.91
N SER A 512 30.42 6.07 17.88
CA SER A 512 30.74 6.02 19.30
C SER A 512 30.76 4.57 19.77
N THR A 513 31.87 4.15 20.36
CA THR A 513 32.15 2.80 20.89
C THR A 513 31.33 2.38 22.11
N SER A 514 30.26 3.11 22.46
CA SER A 514 29.38 2.80 23.60
C SER A 514 28.03 2.27 23.12
N SER A 515 27.81 0.97 23.32
CA SER A 515 26.67 0.14 22.88
C SER A 515 25.30 0.50 23.47
N LEU A 516 25.18 1.59 24.22
CA LEU A 516 23.96 1.96 24.93
C LEU A 516 23.24 3.19 24.34
N ALA A 517 23.97 4.02 23.60
CA ALA A 517 23.46 5.23 22.96
C ALA A 517 23.31 5.08 21.43
N SER A 518 23.50 3.86 20.92
CA SER A 518 23.34 3.46 19.51
C SER A 518 21.88 3.19 19.12
N ARG A 519 20.93 3.21 20.07
CA ARG A 519 19.52 2.84 19.88
C ARG A 519 18.66 3.84 19.08
N ALA A 520 19.19 5.01 18.68
CA ALA A 520 18.39 6.09 18.08
C ALA A 520 18.97 6.72 16.79
N ARG A 521 20.04 6.17 16.18
CA ARG A 521 20.92 7.02 15.35
C ARG A 521 21.43 6.37 14.06
N PHE A 522 20.53 6.17 13.08
CA PHE A 522 20.99 6.17 11.68
C PHE A 522 20.02 6.89 10.75
N ALA A 523 18.75 6.50 10.69
CA ALA A 523 17.74 7.18 9.87
C ALA A 523 16.89 8.13 10.74
N THR A 524 16.93 9.44 10.48
CA THR A 524 16.02 10.42 11.10
C THR A 524 14.67 10.43 10.41
N SER A 525 14.63 10.12 9.12
CA SER A 525 13.41 10.07 8.32
C SER A 525 13.65 9.25 7.06
N ASN A 526 12.57 8.68 6.54
CA ASN A 526 12.53 7.89 5.33
C ASN A 526 11.52 8.51 4.38
N LEU A 527 11.84 8.59 3.09
CA LEU A 527 10.87 9.04 2.09
C LEU A 527 10.99 8.21 0.82
N ARG A 528 9.86 8.01 0.14
CA ARG A 528 9.79 7.38 -1.17
C ARG A 528 9.44 8.41 -2.23
N THR A 529 10.14 8.35 -3.35
CA THR A 529 9.78 9.10 -4.56
C THR A 529 8.59 8.44 -5.27
N THR A 530 8.07 9.07 -6.32
CA THR A 530 7.04 8.44 -7.15
C THR A 530 7.61 7.29 -7.99
N SER A 531 6.84 6.22 -8.17
CA SER A 531 7.14 5.17 -9.15
C SER A 531 7.10 5.74 -10.57
N LEU A 532 7.96 5.23 -11.46
CA LEU A 532 8.00 5.68 -12.85
C LEU A 532 7.36 4.65 -13.79
N LEU A 533 6.82 5.11 -14.93
CA LEU A 533 6.23 4.23 -15.95
C LEU A 533 7.14 4.15 -17.18
N LEU A 534 7.84 3.03 -17.33
CA LEU A 534 8.78 2.78 -18.41
C LEU A 534 8.08 2.19 -19.63
N SER A 535 8.06 2.93 -20.73
CA SER A 535 7.67 2.41 -22.04
C SER A 535 8.83 1.64 -22.68
N LEU A 536 8.56 0.42 -23.10
CA LEU A 536 9.45 -0.44 -23.88
C LEU A 536 8.89 -0.65 -25.29
N PRO A 537 9.73 -1.01 -26.29
CA PRO A 537 9.27 -1.30 -27.64
C PRO A 537 8.39 -2.56 -27.68
N THR A 538 7.08 -2.37 -27.71
CA THR A 538 6.08 -3.46 -27.75
C THR A 538 6.15 -4.21 -29.09
N PRO A 539 6.33 -5.54 -29.09
CA PRO A 539 6.32 -6.33 -30.31
C PRO A 539 4.90 -6.41 -30.91
N ASP A 540 4.79 -6.79 -32.18
CA ASP A 540 3.50 -7.09 -32.81
C ASP A 540 2.91 -8.39 -32.24
N PHE A 541 1.96 -8.27 -31.32
CA PHE A 541 1.25 -9.41 -30.74
C PHE A 541 0.28 -10.07 -31.73
N SER A 542 -0.09 -9.44 -32.84
CA SER A 542 -1.05 -9.99 -33.79
C SER A 542 -0.46 -11.12 -34.65
N MET A 543 0.84 -11.09 -34.94
CA MET A 543 1.49 -12.10 -35.78
C MET A 543 1.35 -13.53 -35.20
N PRO A 544 1.66 -13.81 -33.91
CA PRO A 544 1.40 -15.12 -33.33
C PRO A 544 -0.07 -15.55 -33.41
N TYR A 545 -1.03 -14.66 -33.16
CA TYR A 545 -2.46 -15.00 -33.28
C TYR A 545 -2.84 -15.38 -34.70
N ASN A 546 -2.37 -14.64 -35.70
CA ASN A 546 -2.62 -14.95 -37.11
C ASN A 546 -2.07 -16.33 -37.48
N VAL A 547 -0.87 -16.67 -36.99
CA VAL A 547 -0.25 -18.00 -37.21
C VAL A 547 -1.04 -19.10 -36.49
N ILE A 548 -1.46 -18.89 -35.24
CA ILE A 548 -2.27 -19.86 -34.48
C ILE A 548 -3.61 -20.11 -35.16
N ILE A 549 -4.30 -19.05 -35.60
CA ILE A 549 -5.59 -19.15 -36.30
C ILE A 549 -5.41 -19.91 -37.62
N PHE A 550 -4.37 -19.57 -38.40
CA PHE A 550 -4.10 -20.22 -39.68
C PHE A 550 -3.80 -21.72 -39.50
N THR A 551 -2.87 -22.06 -38.59
CA THR A 551 -2.47 -23.45 -38.33
C THR A 551 -3.61 -24.26 -37.73
N SER A 552 -4.37 -23.72 -36.78
CA SER A 552 -5.54 -24.39 -36.20
C SER A 552 -6.63 -24.63 -37.23
N THR A 553 -6.86 -23.67 -38.14
CA THR A 553 -7.82 -23.81 -39.25
C THR A 553 -7.35 -24.89 -40.22
N ALA A 554 -6.08 -24.91 -40.59
CA ALA A 554 -5.51 -25.95 -41.46
C ALA A 554 -5.63 -27.35 -40.84
N ILE A 555 -5.32 -27.49 -39.56
CA ILE A 555 -5.47 -28.75 -38.81
C ILE A 555 -6.94 -29.16 -38.75
N ALA A 556 -7.85 -28.23 -38.44
CA ALA A 556 -9.28 -28.52 -38.37
C ALA A 556 -9.84 -28.98 -39.74
N LEU A 557 -9.42 -28.35 -40.83
CA LEU A 557 -9.81 -28.75 -42.19
C LEU A 557 -9.21 -30.10 -42.59
N ALA A 558 -7.94 -30.35 -42.30
CA ALA A 558 -7.28 -31.61 -42.59
C ALA A 558 -7.89 -32.77 -41.80
N PHE A 559 -8.06 -32.59 -40.48
CA PHE A 559 -8.68 -33.56 -39.60
C PHE A 559 -10.15 -33.77 -39.97
N GLY A 560 -10.92 -32.70 -40.16
CA GLY A 560 -12.33 -32.79 -40.56
C GLY A 560 -12.51 -33.46 -41.92
N GLY A 561 -11.62 -33.17 -42.88
CA GLY A 561 -11.59 -33.84 -44.18
C GLY A 561 -11.29 -35.33 -44.05
N MET A 562 -10.23 -35.70 -43.35
CA MET A 562 -9.84 -37.09 -43.13
C MET A 562 -10.91 -37.86 -42.35
N PHE A 563 -11.45 -37.28 -41.29
CA PHE A 563 -12.52 -37.86 -40.49
C PHE A 563 -13.78 -38.09 -41.35
N ASN A 564 -14.16 -37.11 -42.18
CA ASN A 564 -15.27 -37.29 -43.12
C ASN A 564 -14.98 -38.40 -44.13
N ILE A 565 -13.78 -38.52 -44.68
CA ILE A 565 -13.46 -39.61 -45.63
C ILE A 565 -13.55 -40.98 -44.94
N LEU A 566 -13.04 -41.09 -43.72
CA LEU A 566 -13.02 -42.35 -42.98
C LEU A 566 -14.40 -42.78 -42.48
N MET A 567 -15.23 -41.82 -42.04
CA MET A 567 -16.52 -42.12 -41.40
C MET A 567 -17.71 -42.04 -42.37
N ARG A 568 -17.62 -41.26 -43.45
CA ARG A 568 -18.74 -41.06 -44.36
C ARG A 568 -18.79 -42.20 -45.37
N ARG A 569 -19.93 -42.90 -45.41
CA ARG A 569 -20.16 -43.96 -46.39
C ARG A 569 -20.38 -43.33 -47.77
N PHE A 570 -19.37 -43.44 -48.65
CA PHE A 570 -19.53 -43.09 -50.06
C PHE A 570 -20.32 -44.20 -50.76
N VAL A 571 -21.45 -43.84 -51.37
CA VAL A 571 -22.29 -44.75 -52.17
C VAL A 571 -22.04 -44.39 -53.63
N ALA A 572 -21.81 -45.40 -54.48
CA ALA A 572 -21.63 -45.19 -55.92
C ALA A 572 -22.91 -44.58 -56.53
N ALA A 573 -22.77 -43.74 -57.57
CA ALA A 573 -23.93 -43.12 -58.23
C ALA A 573 -24.95 -44.16 -58.73
N ASP A 574 -24.47 -45.37 -59.05
CA ASP A 574 -25.23 -46.50 -59.57
C ASP A 574 -25.96 -47.30 -58.47
N GLU A 575 -25.59 -47.08 -57.19
CA GLU A 575 -26.23 -47.65 -56.00
C GLU A 575 -27.11 -46.62 -55.25
N GLY A 576 -27.16 -45.37 -55.75
CA GLY A 576 -28.18 -44.42 -55.35
C GLY A 576 -29.56 -44.95 -55.77
N PRO A 577 -30.63 -44.75 -54.97
CA PRO A 577 -31.94 -45.22 -55.37
C PRO A 577 -32.29 -44.57 -56.71
N GLU A 578 -32.36 -45.35 -57.78
CA GLU A 578 -33.06 -44.95 -59.00
C GLU A 578 -34.49 -44.64 -58.58
N LEU A 579 -34.74 -43.38 -58.26
CA LEU A 579 -36.07 -42.83 -58.04
C LEU A 579 -36.75 -42.82 -59.40
N SER A 580 -37.14 -44.01 -59.86
CA SER A 580 -37.99 -44.21 -61.02
C SER A 580 -39.16 -43.26 -60.88
N LEU A 581 -39.36 -42.40 -61.88
CA LEU A 581 -40.45 -41.42 -61.98
C LEU A 581 -41.83 -42.05 -61.70
N ALA A 582 -41.97 -43.37 -61.87
CA ALA A 582 -43.16 -44.13 -61.49
C ALA A 582 -43.41 -44.16 -59.97
N SER A 583 -42.36 -44.33 -59.15
CA SER A 583 -42.46 -44.36 -57.68
C SER A 583 -42.80 -42.98 -57.10
N LEU A 584 -42.30 -41.90 -57.72
CA LEU A 584 -42.59 -40.52 -57.36
C LEU A 584 -44.03 -40.13 -57.75
N LYS A 585 -44.50 -40.54 -58.93
CA LYS A 585 -45.91 -40.40 -59.34
C LYS A 585 -46.86 -41.20 -58.43
N ALA A 586 -46.47 -42.40 -58.00
CA ALA A 586 -47.28 -43.21 -57.07
C ALA A 586 -47.40 -42.54 -55.69
N LYS A 587 -46.30 -42.00 -55.14
CA LYS A 587 -46.32 -41.24 -53.87
C LYS A 587 -47.12 -39.94 -53.97
N LEU A 588 -47.02 -39.22 -55.10
CA LEU A 588 -47.82 -38.01 -55.34
C LEU A 588 -49.32 -38.30 -55.46
N ARG A 589 -49.73 -39.36 -56.17
CA ARG A 589 -51.14 -39.79 -56.20
C ARG A 589 -51.63 -40.22 -54.82
N ALA A 590 -50.83 -40.93 -54.04
CA ALA A 590 -51.19 -41.34 -52.69
C ALA A 590 -51.36 -40.14 -51.74
N MET A 591 -50.52 -39.10 -51.88
CA MET A 591 -50.68 -37.85 -51.10
C MET A 591 -51.91 -37.04 -51.54
N LEU A 592 -52.17 -36.90 -52.84
CA LEU A 592 -53.37 -36.23 -53.35
C LEU A 592 -54.66 -36.96 -52.93
N GLY A 593 -54.65 -38.30 -52.94
CA GLY A 593 -55.77 -39.10 -52.42
C GLY A 593 -56.02 -38.88 -50.92
N LYS A 594 -54.95 -38.80 -50.11
CA LYS A 594 -55.07 -38.51 -48.66
C LYS A 594 -55.54 -37.08 -48.38
N LEU A 595 -55.15 -36.09 -49.20
CA LEU A 595 -55.63 -34.71 -49.09
C LEU A 595 -57.10 -34.57 -49.47
N SER A 596 -57.55 -35.28 -50.50
CA SER A 596 -58.98 -35.35 -50.86
C SER A 596 -59.82 -36.00 -49.74
N ALA A 597 -59.35 -37.12 -49.18
CA ALA A 597 -60.02 -37.81 -48.07
C ALA A 597 -60.05 -36.98 -46.76
N LYS A 598 -59.06 -36.11 -46.53
CA LYS A 598 -59.02 -35.21 -45.36
C LYS A 598 -59.91 -33.97 -45.54
N ARG A 599 -60.18 -33.55 -46.78
CA ARG A 599 -61.11 -32.44 -47.09
C ARG A 599 -62.58 -32.88 -47.10
N GLY A 600 -62.86 -34.16 -47.35
CA GLY A 600 -64.22 -34.74 -47.22
C GLY A 600 -64.67 -35.03 -45.78
N LYS A 601 -63.76 -35.12 -44.81
CA LYS A 601 -64.09 -35.35 -43.38
C LYS A 601 -64.25 -34.08 -42.54
N ALA A 602 -64.03 -32.90 -43.11
CA ALA A 602 -64.15 -31.61 -42.41
C ALA A 602 -65.50 -30.90 -42.62
N SER A 603 -66.46 -31.50 -43.35
CA SER A 603 -67.78 -30.92 -43.62
C SER A 603 -68.95 -31.62 -42.91
N VAL A 604 -68.71 -32.51 -41.96
CA VAL A 604 -69.78 -33.19 -41.21
C VAL A 604 -69.41 -33.25 -39.74
N GLY A 605 -69.98 -32.36 -38.92
CA GLY A 605 -69.89 -32.47 -37.46
C GLY A 605 -69.83 -31.18 -36.65
N LYS A 606 -70.72 -30.21 -36.91
CA LYS A 606 -71.16 -29.20 -35.93
C LYS A 606 -72.65 -28.92 -36.17
N VAL A 607 -73.51 -29.76 -35.59
CA VAL A 607 -74.92 -29.46 -35.29
C VAL A 607 -75.22 -30.13 -33.95
N SER A 608 -75.71 -29.31 -33.01
CA SER A 608 -76.13 -29.58 -31.61
C SER A 608 -75.02 -29.63 -30.59
#